data_AF-A0A1G8AI10-F1
#
_entry.id   AF-A0A1G8AI10-F1
#
_cell.length_a   1.000
_cell.length_b   1.000
_cell.length_c   1.000
_cell.angle_alpha   90.00
_cell.angle_beta   90.00
_cell.angle_gamma   90.00
#
_symmetry.space_group_name_H-M   'P 1'
#
loop_
_entity.id
_entity.type
_entity.pdbx_description
1 polymer ?
#
loop_
_entity_poly.entity_id
_entity_poly.type
_entity_poly.pdbx_seq_one_letter_code
_entity_poly.pdbx_strand_id
1 'polypeptide(L)'
;MEIDYNTFIEYLKKWCEERSDYIKQCWPLRGSWEAWVQIDFAAYMHSNYPDVDILREAEIFKMRLNSKGNRSSKQPAVDWLINGNTANPRYRIAVELKCLSAGPLVNSIGDPQQVDPLNISNQPLYPAIYSLVKGVNEDQEKLNQNNINDENRYCQTTVVALNFAPEAQNYLKNYTKLESIYITTNREVEIWAQLFYTSVKSDWANSASSTAPFGLPVSSNSSGLFGSPLPGSSLSNPIDLTSGSSLLGSSASNPMEIE
;
A
#
# COMPACT_ATOMS: atom_id res chain seq x y z
N MET A 1 1.39 -14.27 -9.44
CA MET A 1 -0.05 -14.15 -9.70
C MET A 1 -0.43 -12.69 -9.61
N GLU A 2 -1.27 -12.20 -10.53
CA GLU A 2 -1.79 -10.82 -10.49
C GLU A 2 -3.21 -10.84 -9.91
N ILE A 3 -3.51 -9.91 -9.01
CA ILE A 3 -4.85 -9.73 -8.44
C ILE A 3 -5.46 -8.38 -8.81
N ASP A 4 -6.78 -8.33 -8.96
CA ASP A 4 -7.49 -7.08 -9.18
C ASP A 4 -7.80 -6.35 -7.86
N TYR A 5 -8.35 -5.14 -7.95
CA TYR A 5 -8.71 -4.34 -6.78
C TYR A 5 -9.71 -5.05 -5.86
N ASN A 6 -10.72 -5.71 -6.43
CA ASN A 6 -11.74 -6.39 -5.64
C ASN A 6 -11.14 -7.54 -4.83
N THR A 7 -10.23 -8.32 -5.44
CA THR A 7 -9.50 -9.39 -4.77
C THR A 7 -8.58 -8.84 -3.68
N PHE A 8 -7.87 -7.73 -3.94
CA PHE A 8 -7.08 -7.04 -2.91
C PHE A 8 -7.93 -6.63 -1.71
N ILE A 9 -9.09 -6.01 -1.96
CA ILE A 9 -10.02 -5.61 -0.90
C ILE A 9 -10.56 -6.82 -0.12
N GLU A 10 -10.90 -7.91 -0.79
CA GLU A 10 -11.31 -9.16 -0.13
C GLU A 10 -10.21 -9.71 0.79
N TYR A 11 -8.95 -9.66 0.37
CA TYR A 11 -7.85 -10.11 1.22
C TYR A 11 -7.61 -9.18 2.41
N LEU A 12 -7.74 -7.87 2.21
CA LEU A 12 -7.67 -6.89 3.29
C LEU A 12 -8.79 -7.10 4.32
N LYS A 13 -10.03 -7.36 3.87
CA LYS A 13 -11.16 -7.69 4.75
C LYS A 13 -10.88 -8.91 5.61
N LYS A 14 -10.40 -10.00 5.00
CA LYS A 14 -10.05 -11.24 5.73
C LYS A 14 -8.95 -10.99 6.77
N TRP A 15 -7.91 -10.26 6.40
CA TRP A 15 -6.86 -9.88 7.35
C TRP A 15 -7.40 -9.06 8.52
N CYS A 16 -8.24 -8.05 8.25
CA CYS A 16 -8.86 -7.25 9.31
C CYS A 16 -9.74 -8.10 10.23
N GLU A 17 -10.50 -9.08 9.71
CA GLU A 17 -11.29 -9.99 10.55
C GLU A 17 -10.39 -10.78 11.50
N GLU A 18 -9.36 -11.44 10.96
CA GLU A 18 -8.44 -12.25 11.75
C GLU A 18 -7.67 -11.44 12.80
N ARG A 19 -7.36 -10.18 12.48
CA ARG A 19 -6.50 -9.32 13.32
C ARG A 19 -7.28 -8.36 14.21
N SER A 20 -8.57 -8.13 13.99
CA SER A 20 -9.38 -7.13 14.69
C SER A 20 -9.20 -7.13 16.22
N ASP A 21 -9.21 -8.32 16.83
CA ASP A 21 -9.02 -8.48 18.28
C ASP A 21 -7.62 -8.15 18.80
N TYR A 22 -6.60 -8.26 17.95
CA TYR A 22 -5.24 -7.82 18.26
C TYR A 22 -5.09 -6.32 17.98
N ILE A 23 -5.60 -5.87 16.84
CA ILE A 23 -5.55 -4.48 16.40
C ILE A 23 -6.13 -3.54 17.48
N LYS A 24 -7.29 -3.89 18.08
CA LYS A 24 -7.90 -3.09 19.15
C LYS A 24 -7.01 -2.89 20.38
N GLN A 25 -6.00 -3.74 20.59
CA GLN A 25 -5.05 -3.62 21.71
C GLN A 25 -3.87 -2.70 21.35
N CYS A 26 -3.52 -2.62 20.07
CA CYS A 26 -2.39 -1.82 19.59
C CYS A 26 -2.80 -0.39 19.20
N TRP A 27 -4.05 -0.19 18.77
CA TRP A 27 -4.55 1.11 18.30
C TRP A 27 -4.42 2.28 19.30
N PRO A 28 -4.58 2.12 20.64
CA PRO A 28 -4.50 3.27 21.54
C PRO A 28 -3.05 3.75 21.74
N LEU A 29 -2.05 3.04 21.20
CA LEU A 29 -0.65 3.44 21.32
C LEU A 29 -0.31 4.53 20.29
N ARG A 30 0.41 5.57 20.73
CA ARG A 30 0.91 6.63 19.85
C ARG A 30 2.09 6.10 19.02
N GLY A 31 2.07 6.38 17.72
CA GLY A 31 3.20 6.21 16.81
C GLY A 31 3.37 4.82 16.23
N SER A 32 3.99 4.75 15.05
CA SER A 32 4.40 3.54 14.29
C SER A 32 3.32 2.50 13.98
N TRP A 33 2.07 2.75 14.36
CA TRP A 33 0.93 1.89 14.10
C TRP A 33 0.72 1.61 12.59
N GLU A 34 0.72 2.65 11.77
CA GLU A 34 0.57 2.52 10.32
C GLU A 34 1.68 1.64 9.71
N ALA A 35 2.93 1.82 10.16
CA ALA A 35 4.05 0.99 9.76
C ALA A 35 3.89 -0.47 10.22
N TRP A 36 3.33 -0.72 11.40
CA TRP A 36 3.00 -2.07 11.85
C TRP A 36 1.94 -2.72 10.94
N VAL A 37 0.86 -2.00 10.62
CA VAL A 37 -0.18 -2.49 9.70
C VAL A 37 0.43 -2.83 8.34
N GLN A 38 1.29 -1.96 7.82
CA GLN A 38 1.98 -2.20 6.57
C GLN A 38 2.76 -3.52 6.56
N ILE A 39 3.48 -3.81 7.65
CA ILE A 39 4.30 -5.01 7.79
C ILE A 39 3.43 -6.25 8.00
N ASP A 40 2.45 -6.19 8.90
CA ASP A 40 1.64 -7.34 9.28
C ASP A 40 0.72 -7.79 8.13
N PHE A 41 0.12 -6.86 7.40
CA PHE A 41 -0.67 -7.19 6.21
C PHE A 41 0.20 -7.82 5.11
N ALA A 42 1.40 -7.29 4.85
CA ALA A 42 2.32 -7.88 3.89
C ALA A 42 2.75 -9.30 4.30
N ALA A 43 3.00 -9.54 5.59
CA ALA A 43 3.31 -10.87 6.12
C ALA A 43 2.12 -11.84 5.99
N TYR A 44 0.89 -11.37 6.27
CA TYR A 44 -0.33 -12.14 6.06
C TYR A 44 -0.51 -12.54 4.60
N MET A 45 -0.29 -11.59 3.68
CA MET A 45 -0.38 -11.83 2.25
C MET A 45 0.68 -12.82 1.77
N HIS A 46 1.93 -12.69 2.23
CA HIS A 46 2.99 -13.63 1.90
C HIS A 46 2.69 -15.06 2.41
N SER A 47 2.05 -15.17 3.58
CA SER A 47 1.73 -16.48 4.18
C SER A 47 0.57 -17.19 3.49
N ASN A 48 -0.48 -16.44 3.10
CA ASN A 48 -1.72 -17.02 2.57
C ASN A 48 -1.81 -16.98 1.04
N TYR A 49 -1.12 -16.03 0.41
CA TYR A 49 -1.14 -15.77 -1.03
C TYR A 49 0.29 -15.53 -1.54
N PRO A 50 1.21 -16.50 -1.37
CA PRO A 50 2.65 -16.31 -1.61
C PRO A 50 3.01 -15.92 -3.05
N ASP A 51 2.12 -16.20 -4.01
CA ASP A 51 2.31 -15.85 -5.41
C ASP A 51 1.97 -14.39 -5.74
N VAL A 52 1.41 -13.62 -4.79
CA VAL A 52 1.11 -12.20 -4.98
C VAL A 52 2.29 -11.36 -4.50
N ASP A 53 2.88 -10.60 -5.42
CA ASP A 53 3.97 -9.68 -5.10
C ASP A 53 3.44 -8.41 -4.44
N ILE A 54 3.96 -8.09 -3.25
CA ILE A 54 3.71 -6.84 -2.54
C ILE A 54 5.04 -6.18 -2.22
N LEU A 55 5.26 -4.99 -2.77
CA LEU A 55 6.38 -4.14 -2.40
C LEU A 55 5.89 -3.09 -1.41
N ARG A 56 6.49 -3.05 -0.21
CA ARG A 56 6.25 -1.96 0.75
C ARG A 56 7.13 -0.77 0.43
N GLU A 57 6.66 0.44 0.72
CA GLU A 57 7.44 1.68 0.56
C GLU A 57 8.05 1.77 -0.85
N ALA A 58 7.25 1.48 -1.88
CA ALA A 58 7.70 1.47 -3.27
C ALA A 58 7.75 2.90 -3.84
N GLU A 59 8.92 3.31 -4.34
CA GLU A 59 9.14 4.62 -4.95
C GLU A 59 8.56 4.71 -6.38
N ILE A 60 7.24 4.93 -6.48
CA ILE A 60 6.56 5.03 -7.79
C ILE A 60 6.36 6.46 -8.29
N PHE A 61 6.70 7.45 -7.45
CA PHE A 61 6.50 8.85 -7.78
C PHE A 61 7.62 9.41 -8.63
N LYS A 62 7.36 10.53 -9.30
CA LYS A 62 8.40 11.30 -9.98
C LYS A 62 9.46 11.73 -8.99
N MET A 63 10.72 11.62 -9.41
CA MET A 63 11.86 11.94 -8.59
C MET A 63 11.77 13.37 -8.07
N ARG A 64 11.76 13.52 -6.74
CA ARG A 64 11.87 14.83 -6.09
C ARG A 64 13.33 15.27 -6.10
N LEU A 65 13.58 16.48 -6.61
CA LEU A 65 14.87 17.13 -6.55
C LEU A 65 14.91 18.10 -5.36
N ASN A 66 16.07 18.21 -4.72
CA ASN A 66 16.31 19.23 -3.69
C ASN A 66 16.63 20.59 -4.33
N SER A 67 16.84 21.62 -3.51
CA SER A 67 17.16 22.98 -3.97
C SER A 67 18.45 23.09 -4.80
N LYS A 68 19.27 22.03 -4.83
CA LYS A 68 20.52 21.94 -5.61
C LYS A 68 20.35 21.10 -6.88
N GLY A 69 19.12 20.68 -7.22
CA GLY A 69 18.84 19.85 -8.39
C GLY A 69 19.21 18.37 -8.22
N ASN A 70 19.63 17.93 -7.03
CA ASN A 70 19.99 16.54 -6.77
C ASN A 70 18.79 15.75 -6.26
N ARG A 71 18.78 14.42 -6.46
CA ARG A 71 17.77 13.52 -5.89
C ARG A 71 17.63 13.77 -4.37
N SER A 72 16.41 14.02 -3.91
CA SER A 72 16.09 14.09 -2.49
C SER A 72 16.34 12.74 -1.84
N SER A 73 16.93 12.71 -0.63
CA SER A 73 17.08 11.51 0.19
C SER A 73 15.76 10.98 0.76
N LYS A 74 14.68 11.77 0.65
CA LYS A 74 13.32 11.39 1.01
C LYS A 74 12.50 11.36 -0.28
N GLN A 75 12.68 10.31 -1.07
CA GLN A 75 11.73 10.07 -2.15
C GLN A 75 10.40 9.62 -1.54
N PRO A 76 9.28 10.18 -2.01
CA PRO A 76 8.00 9.67 -1.59
C PRO A 76 7.84 8.25 -2.14
N ALA A 77 7.19 7.42 -1.35
CA ALA A 77 6.82 6.06 -1.68
C ALA A 77 5.34 5.83 -1.35
N VAL A 78 4.75 4.82 -1.99
CA VAL A 78 3.44 4.30 -1.59
C VAL A 78 3.64 3.25 -0.50
N ASP A 79 2.69 3.16 0.43
CA ASP A 79 2.74 2.20 1.52
C ASP A 79 2.78 0.76 1.00
N TRP A 80 1.96 0.45 -0.01
CA TRP A 80 1.99 -0.81 -0.74
C TRP A 80 1.87 -0.63 -2.25
N LEU A 81 2.63 -1.43 -2.99
CA LEU A 81 2.44 -1.68 -4.41
C LEU A 81 2.12 -3.16 -4.63
N ILE A 82 0.85 -3.46 -4.83
CA ILE A 82 0.34 -4.80 -5.11
C ILE A 82 0.61 -5.14 -6.58
N ASN A 83 0.95 -6.41 -6.84
CA ASN A 83 1.48 -6.90 -8.12
C ASN A 83 2.77 -6.16 -8.51
N GLY A 84 3.60 -5.76 -7.55
CA GLY A 84 4.66 -4.76 -7.77
C GLY A 84 5.66 -5.09 -8.89
N ASN A 85 5.93 -6.38 -9.13
CA ASN A 85 6.86 -6.81 -10.19
C ASN A 85 6.19 -7.06 -11.56
N THR A 86 4.86 -6.90 -11.70
CA THR A 86 4.23 -7.09 -13.02
C THR A 86 4.78 -6.09 -14.03
N ALA A 87 5.05 -6.56 -15.25
CA ALA A 87 5.57 -5.71 -16.32
C ALA A 87 4.56 -4.68 -16.82
N ASN A 88 3.26 -4.99 -16.76
CA ASN A 88 2.21 -4.09 -17.22
C ASN A 88 1.67 -3.25 -16.04
N PRO A 89 1.99 -1.95 -15.97
CA PRO A 89 1.61 -1.13 -14.82
C PRO A 89 0.11 -1.08 -14.55
N ARG A 90 -0.76 -1.37 -15.54
CA ARG A 90 -2.22 -1.40 -15.36
C ARG A 90 -2.69 -2.44 -14.36
N TYR A 91 -1.91 -3.50 -14.16
CA TYR A 91 -2.21 -4.52 -13.16
C TYR A 91 -1.64 -4.18 -11.79
N ARG A 92 -0.78 -3.16 -11.65
CA ARG A 92 -0.30 -2.71 -10.34
C ARG A 92 -1.40 -1.96 -9.60
N ILE A 93 -1.45 -2.12 -8.28
CA ILE A 93 -2.33 -1.35 -7.40
C ILE A 93 -1.45 -0.62 -6.40
N ALA A 94 -1.36 0.69 -6.55
CA ALA A 94 -0.69 1.59 -5.63
C ALA A 94 -1.66 1.97 -4.50
N VAL A 95 -1.26 1.72 -3.27
CA VAL A 95 -2.07 1.92 -2.08
C VAL A 95 -1.38 2.91 -1.15
N GLU A 96 -2.11 3.96 -0.77
CA GLU A 96 -1.79 4.73 0.43
C GLU A 96 -2.76 4.29 1.54
N LEU A 97 -2.20 4.06 2.72
CA LEU A 97 -2.87 3.64 3.92
C LEU A 97 -2.86 4.80 4.90
N LYS A 98 -4.03 5.07 5.47
CA LYS A 98 -4.15 5.88 6.68
C LYS A 98 -4.77 5.09 7.80
N CYS A 99 -4.22 5.24 8.98
CA CYS A 99 -4.81 4.67 10.16
C CYS A 99 -5.18 5.77 11.14
N LEU A 100 -6.32 5.62 11.82
CA LEU A 100 -6.62 6.49 12.96
C LEU A 100 -5.58 6.24 14.07
N SER A 101 -4.67 7.20 14.26
CA SER A 101 -3.64 7.12 15.30
C SER A 101 -4.14 7.73 16.61
N ALA A 102 -4.02 7.00 17.72
CA ALA A 102 -4.37 7.42 19.07
C ALA A 102 -5.89 7.58 19.32
N GLY A 103 -6.41 6.80 20.26
CA GLY A 103 -7.79 6.90 20.69
C GLY A 103 -8.10 8.03 21.65
N PRO A 104 -9.39 8.18 22.04
CA PRO A 104 -9.83 9.15 23.06
C PRO A 104 -8.97 9.11 24.34
N LEU A 105 -8.34 7.96 24.61
CA LEU A 105 -7.49 7.70 25.76
C LEU A 105 -6.14 8.45 25.75
N VAL A 106 -5.65 8.95 24.61
CA VAL A 106 -4.30 9.56 24.54
C VAL A 106 -4.29 11.09 24.57
N ASN A 107 -5.41 11.73 24.88
CA ASN A 107 -5.49 13.18 25.09
C ASN A 107 -5.70 13.56 26.56
N SER A 108 -4.97 12.93 27.49
CA SER A 108 -4.78 13.48 28.85
C SER A 108 -3.76 14.63 28.91
N ILE A 109 -3.27 15.15 27.76
CA ILE A 109 -2.38 16.32 27.71
C ILE A 109 -2.92 17.31 26.69
N GLY A 110 -3.93 18.07 27.12
CA GLY A 110 -4.60 19.12 26.36
C GLY A 110 -6.01 19.29 26.89
N ASP A 111 -6.16 20.15 27.90
CA ASP A 111 -7.41 20.46 28.60
C ASP A 111 -8.63 20.56 27.65
N PRO A 112 -9.70 19.77 27.84
CA PRO A 112 -10.94 19.85 27.03
C PRO A 112 -11.75 21.13 27.23
N GLN A 113 -11.31 22.08 28.06
CA GLN A 113 -12.02 23.34 28.29
C GLN A 113 -11.86 24.34 27.14
N GLN A 114 -12.47 24.04 25.99
CA GLN A 114 -13.04 25.04 25.08
C GLN A 114 -14.08 24.35 24.18
N VAL A 115 -15.17 23.86 24.78
CA VAL A 115 -16.33 23.37 24.01
C VAL A 115 -17.60 23.98 24.57
N ASP A 116 -18.20 24.87 23.78
CA ASP A 116 -19.59 25.29 23.94
C ASP A 116 -20.50 24.11 23.54
N PRO A 117 -21.31 23.55 24.46
CA PRO A 117 -22.12 22.35 24.21
C PRO A 117 -23.24 22.52 23.18
N LEU A 118 -23.51 23.74 22.68
CA LEU A 118 -24.70 24.03 21.88
C LEU A 118 -24.46 24.24 20.38
N ASN A 119 -23.26 24.00 19.85
CA ASN A 119 -22.99 24.18 18.42
C ASN A 119 -22.41 22.92 17.76
N ILE A 120 -23.30 22.01 17.37
CA ILE A 120 -22.99 20.74 16.69
C ILE A 120 -22.24 20.95 15.35
N SER A 121 -22.32 22.16 14.75
CA SER A 121 -21.57 22.52 13.55
C SER A 121 -20.08 22.84 13.79
N ASN A 122 -19.67 23.02 15.05
CA ASN A 122 -18.34 23.45 15.47
C ASN A 122 -17.74 22.53 16.56
N GLN A 123 -18.09 21.24 16.59
CA GLN A 123 -17.36 20.32 17.48
C GLN A 123 -15.89 20.32 17.09
N PRO A 124 -14.95 20.63 18.01
CA PRO A 124 -13.53 20.58 17.69
C PRO A 124 -13.22 19.16 17.25
N LEU A 125 -12.73 18.99 16.01
CA LEU A 125 -12.21 17.69 15.60
C LEU A 125 -11.17 17.28 16.63
N TYR A 126 -11.34 16.10 17.22
CA TYR A 126 -10.27 15.46 17.96
C TYR A 126 -9.00 15.48 17.08
N PRO A 127 -7.84 15.92 17.58
CA PRO A 127 -6.63 16.09 16.77
C PRO A 127 -6.27 14.85 15.93
N ALA A 128 -6.56 13.65 16.45
CA ALA A 128 -6.39 12.38 15.75
C ALA A 128 -7.31 12.24 14.52
N ILE A 129 -8.60 12.56 14.67
CA ILE A 129 -9.58 12.50 13.56
C ILE A 129 -9.25 13.57 12.52
N TYR A 130 -8.82 14.77 12.93
CA TYR A 130 -8.37 15.80 12.00
C TYR A 130 -7.16 15.34 11.19
N SER A 131 -6.18 14.75 11.87
CA SER A 131 -4.97 14.22 11.22
C SER A 131 -5.30 13.10 10.25
N LEU A 132 -6.25 12.22 10.60
CA LEU A 132 -6.75 11.17 9.70
C LEU A 132 -7.39 11.78 8.44
N VAL A 133 -8.38 12.66 8.59
CA VAL A 133 -9.09 13.27 7.45
C VAL A 133 -8.13 14.07 6.56
N LYS A 134 -7.25 14.86 7.17
CA LYS A 134 -6.24 15.63 6.44
C LYS A 134 -5.28 14.73 5.68
N GLY A 135 -4.73 13.70 6.33
CA GLY A 135 -3.81 12.75 5.70
C GLY A 135 -4.46 11.99 4.54
N VAL A 136 -5.71 11.54 4.70
CA VAL A 136 -6.47 10.91 3.61
C VAL A 136 -6.53 11.84 2.40
N ASN A 137 -6.95 13.10 2.58
CA ASN A 137 -7.07 14.04 1.47
C ASN A 137 -5.71 14.36 0.82
N GLU A 138 -4.64 14.49 1.61
CA GLU A 138 -3.27 14.67 1.10
C GLU A 138 -2.84 13.47 0.23
N ASP A 139 -3.16 12.23 0.64
CA ASP A 139 -2.83 11.04 -0.15
C ASP A 139 -3.64 10.90 -1.42
N GLN A 140 -4.91 11.33 -1.41
CA GLN A 140 -5.72 11.40 -2.64
C GLN A 140 -5.06 12.30 -3.68
N GLU A 141 -4.54 13.46 -3.26
CA GLU A 141 -3.80 14.38 -4.12
C GLU A 141 -2.45 13.81 -4.55
N LYS A 142 -1.73 13.17 -3.62
CA LYS A 142 -0.43 12.53 -3.85
C LYS A 142 -0.52 11.50 -4.97
N LEU A 143 -1.56 10.64 -4.96
CA LEU A 143 -1.81 9.57 -5.93
C LEU A 143 -2.33 10.02 -7.30
N ASN A 144 -2.34 11.31 -7.59
CA ASN A 144 -2.62 11.79 -8.94
C ASN A 144 -1.60 11.21 -9.94
N GLN A 145 -2.07 10.66 -11.06
CA GLN A 145 -1.23 10.03 -12.08
C GLN A 145 -0.15 10.95 -12.66
N ASN A 146 -0.34 12.28 -12.61
CA ASN A 146 0.69 13.24 -13.03
C ASN A 146 1.88 13.33 -12.06
N ASN A 147 1.72 12.87 -10.82
CA ASN A 147 2.79 12.79 -9.81
C ASN A 147 3.56 11.46 -9.89
N ILE A 148 2.98 10.46 -10.54
CA ILE A 148 3.55 9.11 -10.69
C ILE A 148 4.54 9.10 -11.86
N ASN A 149 5.63 8.34 -11.73
CA ASN A 149 6.64 8.20 -12.78
C ASN A 149 6.08 7.46 -14.01
N ASP A 150 6.73 7.60 -15.16
CA ASP A 150 6.17 7.08 -16.43
C ASP A 150 6.02 5.54 -16.43
N GLU A 151 6.89 4.83 -15.70
CA GLU A 151 6.82 3.36 -15.56
C GLU A 151 5.57 2.89 -14.80
N ASN A 152 5.02 3.73 -13.92
CA ASN A 152 3.84 3.41 -13.10
C ASN A 152 2.62 4.25 -13.43
N ARG A 153 2.67 5.16 -14.40
CA ARG A 153 1.63 6.16 -14.73
C ARG A 153 0.24 5.60 -15.06
N TYR A 154 0.14 4.28 -15.23
CA TYR A 154 -1.12 3.60 -15.48
C TYR A 154 -1.52 2.64 -14.37
N CYS A 155 -0.86 2.65 -13.21
CA CYS A 155 -1.28 1.81 -12.08
C CYS A 155 -2.62 2.26 -11.51
N GLN A 156 -3.40 1.29 -11.05
CA GLN A 156 -4.57 1.58 -10.25
C GLN A 156 -4.13 2.25 -8.95
N THR A 157 -4.87 3.25 -8.48
CA THR A 157 -4.53 3.97 -7.24
C THR A 157 -5.70 3.99 -6.28
N THR A 158 -5.43 3.66 -5.03
CA THR A 158 -6.44 3.62 -3.96
C THR A 158 -5.88 4.19 -2.67
N VAL A 159 -6.76 4.85 -1.91
CA VAL A 159 -6.51 5.25 -0.53
C VAL A 159 -7.38 4.36 0.34
N VAL A 160 -6.79 3.81 1.38
CA VAL A 160 -7.47 2.98 2.39
C VAL A 160 -7.31 3.66 3.73
N ALA A 161 -8.39 3.85 4.45
CA ALA A 161 -8.38 4.25 5.84
C ALA A 161 -8.90 3.11 6.73
N LEU A 162 -8.16 2.78 7.79
CA LEU A 162 -8.62 1.88 8.86
C LEU A 162 -9.10 2.73 10.04
N ASN A 163 -10.40 2.63 10.31
CA ASN A 163 -11.07 3.37 11.38
C ASN A 163 -11.46 2.43 12.53
N PHE A 164 -11.19 2.87 13.76
CA PHE A 164 -11.45 2.14 15.01
C PHE A 164 -12.35 2.93 15.97
N ALA A 165 -12.73 4.15 15.59
CA ALA A 165 -13.55 5.04 16.42
C ALA A 165 -14.86 5.36 15.70
N PRO A 166 -16.02 5.00 16.27
CA PRO A 166 -17.31 5.37 15.71
C PRO A 166 -17.47 6.87 15.47
N GLU A 167 -16.85 7.71 16.30
CA GLU A 167 -16.89 9.17 16.20
C GLU A 167 -16.26 9.70 14.91
N ALA A 168 -15.29 8.98 14.32
CA ALA A 168 -14.64 9.38 13.07
C ALA A 168 -15.50 9.14 11.83
N GLN A 169 -16.54 8.29 11.90
CA GLN A 169 -17.37 7.88 10.76
C GLN A 169 -18.02 9.08 10.06
N ASN A 170 -18.64 9.98 10.84
CA ASN A 170 -19.30 11.16 10.29
C ASN A 170 -18.29 12.10 9.62
N TYR A 171 -17.07 12.20 10.16
CA TYR A 171 -16.03 13.05 9.57
C TYR A 171 -15.49 12.45 8.27
N LEU A 172 -15.21 11.14 8.23
CA LEU A 172 -14.80 10.45 7.01
C LEU A 172 -15.87 10.61 5.92
N LYS A 173 -17.14 10.39 6.26
CA LYS A 173 -18.28 10.53 5.34
C LYS A 173 -18.46 11.95 4.80
N ASN A 174 -18.28 12.97 5.64
CA ASN A 174 -18.60 14.36 5.27
C ASN A 174 -17.41 15.13 4.69
N TYR A 175 -16.17 14.74 4.98
CA TYR A 175 -14.96 15.51 4.64
C TYR A 175 -13.93 14.74 3.80
N THR A 176 -14.23 13.50 3.42
CA THR A 176 -13.44 12.74 2.46
C THR A 176 -14.35 12.18 1.37
N LYS A 177 -13.75 11.54 0.37
CA LYS A 177 -14.48 10.79 -0.66
C LYS A 177 -14.44 9.27 -0.44
N LEU A 178 -13.92 8.82 0.72
CA LEU A 178 -13.89 7.40 1.06
C LEU A 178 -15.29 6.89 1.38
N GLU A 179 -15.54 5.62 1.06
CA GLU A 179 -16.74 4.90 1.44
C GLU A 179 -16.40 3.82 2.46
N SER A 180 -17.29 3.59 3.43
CA SER A 180 -17.18 2.42 4.31
C SER A 180 -17.53 1.17 3.50
N ILE A 181 -16.53 0.35 3.22
CA ILE A 181 -16.66 -0.84 2.38
C ILE A 181 -16.77 -2.12 3.19
N TYR A 182 -16.41 -2.07 4.48
CA TYR A 182 -16.46 -3.23 5.36
C TYR A 182 -16.42 -2.82 6.83
N ILE A 183 -17.13 -3.58 7.66
CA ILE A 183 -17.07 -3.53 9.12
C ILE A 183 -16.83 -4.95 9.59
N THR A 184 -15.80 -5.13 10.41
CA THR A 184 -15.47 -6.42 11.03
C THR A 184 -16.62 -6.95 11.89
N THR A 185 -16.69 -8.26 12.07
CA THR A 185 -17.81 -8.92 12.76
C THR A 185 -17.93 -8.47 14.22
N ASN A 186 -16.79 -8.22 14.89
CA ASN A 186 -16.75 -7.65 16.24
C ASN A 186 -16.96 -6.13 16.28
N ARG A 187 -17.07 -5.48 15.11
CA ARG A 187 -17.28 -4.03 14.93
C ARG A 187 -16.15 -3.15 15.48
N GLU A 188 -14.97 -3.72 15.67
CA GLU A 188 -13.80 -2.99 16.18
C GLU A 188 -13.11 -2.19 15.06
N VAL A 189 -13.18 -2.69 13.83
CA VAL A 189 -12.50 -2.11 12.66
C VAL A 189 -13.48 -1.88 11.53
N GLU A 190 -13.45 -0.67 10.98
CA GLU A 190 -14.07 -0.32 9.70
C GLU A 190 -13.00 -0.02 8.65
N ILE A 191 -13.20 -0.57 7.46
CA ILE A 191 -12.36 -0.30 6.30
C ILE A 191 -13.09 0.73 5.44
N TRP A 192 -12.43 1.86 5.24
CA TRP A 192 -12.88 2.93 4.37
C TRP A 192 -11.95 2.98 3.17
N ALA A 193 -12.48 3.00 1.95
CA ALA A 193 -11.63 2.99 0.76
C ALA A 193 -12.23 3.76 -0.39
N GLN A 194 -11.37 4.18 -1.31
CA GLN A 194 -11.76 4.69 -2.60
C GLN A 194 -10.70 4.35 -3.64
N LEU A 195 -11.16 3.78 -4.75
CA LEU A 195 -10.37 3.58 -5.96
C LEU A 195 -10.50 4.83 -6.86
N PHE A 196 -9.39 5.49 -7.16
CA PHE A 196 -9.39 6.76 -7.90
C PHE A 196 -9.16 6.58 -9.38
N TYR A 197 -8.36 5.59 -9.74
CA TYR A 197 -7.93 5.39 -11.11
C TYR A 197 -8.01 3.92 -11.49
N THR A 198 -8.73 3.65 -12.56
CA THR A 198 -8.99 2.32 -13.11
C THR A 198 -8.54 2.28 -14.57
N SER A 199 -7.24 2.16 -14.81
CA SER A 199 -6.71 2.03 -16.18
C SER A 199 -7.13 0.74 -16.88
N VAL A 200 -7.68 -0.22 -16.14
CA VAL A 200 -8.23 -1.45 -16.70
C VAL A 200 -9.57 -1.12 -17.37
N LYS A 201 -9.51 -0.54 -18.58
CA LYS A 201 -10.65 -0.63 -19.50
C LYS A 201 -10.88 -2.11 -19.84
N SER A 202 -12.13 -2.51 -19.83
CA SER A 202 -12.59 -3.90 -19.94
C SER A 202 -12.33 -4.50 -21.33
N ASP A 203 -11.13 -5.03 -21.57
CA ASP A 203 -10.94 -5.97 -22.69
C ASP A 203 -11.27 -7.43 -22.27
N TRP A 204 -11.72 -7.65 -21.03
CA TRP A 204 -12.06 -8.98 -20.49
C TRP A 204 -13.43 -9.54 -20.89
N ALA A 205 -14.20 -8.89 -21.76
CA ALA A 205 -15.53 -9.38 -22.16
C ALA A 205 -15.60 -10.06 -23.54
N ASN A 206 -14.53 -10.08 -24.34
CA ASN A 206 -14.57 -10.68 -25.69
C ASN A 206 -13.35 -11.58 -25.95
N SER A 207 -13.34 -12.75 -25.31
CA SER A 207 -12.60 -13.91 -25.83
C SER A 207 -13.31 -15.19 -25.42
N ALA A 208 -14.57 -15.29 -25.84
CA ALA A 208 -15.26 -16.57 -25.96
C ALA A 208 -15.83 -16.66 -27.38
N SER A 209 -15.49 -17.76 -28.07
CA SER A 209 -16.04 -18.23 -29.35
C SER A 209 -15.62 -17.49 -30.63
N SER A 210 -14.62 -18.05 -31.33
CA SER A 210 -14.92 -18.61 -32.66
C SER A 210 -14.04 -19.82 -32.96
N THR A 211 -14.72 -20.93 -33.19
CA THR A 211 -14.25 -22.19 -33.76
C THR A 211 -13.58 -21.98 -35.13
N ALA A 212 -12.52 -22.77 -35.36
CA ALA A 212 -11.63 -22.81 -36.52
C ALA A 212 -12.33 -22.99 -37.90
N PRO A 213 -11.62 -22.88 -39.05
CA PRO A 213 -10.82 -24.02 -39.53
C PRO A 213 -9.56 -23.70 -40.39
N PHE A 214 -8.61 -24.66 -40.37
CA PHE A 214 -7.71 -25.13 -41.44
C PHE A 214 -7.04 -24.16 -42.44
N GLY A 215 -5.70 -24.27 -42.54
CA GLY A 215 -4.92 -23.86 -43.71
C GLY A 215 -3.41 -24.01 -43.55
N LEU A 216 -2.86 -25.19 -43.85
CA LEU A 216 -1.54 -25.33 -44.50
C LEU A 216 -1.75 -25.12 -46.02
N PRO A 217 -0.77 -24.76 -46.88
CA PRO A 217 0.60 -25.30 -46.87
C PRO A 217 1.74 -24.43 -47.48
N VAL A 218 2.93 -25.05 -47.53
CA VAL A 218 4.06 -24.91 -48.50
C VAL A 218 5.25 -23.99 -48.19
N SER A 219 6.40 -24.67 -48.30
CA SER A 219 7.80 -24.31 -48.26
C SER A 219 8.29 -23.18 -49.18
N SER A 220 9.41 -22.57 -48.80
CA SER A 220 10.53 -22.33 -49.72
C SER A 220 11.85 -22.36 -48.93
N ASN A 221 12.72 -23.29 -49.31
CA ASN A 221 14.10 -23.41 -48.87
C ASN A 221 14.96 -22.25 -49.40
N SER A 222 15.91 -21.75 -48.61
CA SER A 222 17.30 -21.66 -49.07
C SER A 222 18.29 -21.62 -47.90
N SER A 223 19.27 -22.51 -48.06
CA SER A 223 20.46 -22.87 -47.31
C SER A 223 21.52 -21.76 -47.12
N GLY A 224 22.34 -21.91 -46.05
CA GLY A 224 23.66 -21.27 -45.90
C GLY A 224 24.17 -21.32 -44.45
N LEU A 225 24.58 -22.49 -43.94
CA LEU A 225 25.97 -22.97 -43.82
C LEU A 225 26.76 -22.46 -42.60
N PHE A 226 26.93 -23.38 -41.64
CA PHE A 226 28.13 -23.75 -40.87
C PHE A 226 28.89 -22.74 -39.99
N GLY A 227 29.09 -23.12 -38.72
CA GLY A 227 30.22 -22.66 -37.91
C GLY A 227 30.07 -22.84 -36.39
N SER A 228 30.26 -24.05 -35.89
CA SER A 228 30.71 -24.29 -34.50
C SER A 228 31.96 -25.16 -34.56
N PRO A 229 32.92 -24.93 -33.65
CA PRO A 229 33.11 -25.91 -32.57
C PRO A 229 33.41 -25.30 -31.18
N LEU A 230 32.97 -26.03 -30.15
CA LEU A 230 33.27 -26.01 -28.69
C LEU A 230 34.78 -26.28 -28.37
N PRO A 231 35.26 -26.47 -27.10
CA PRO A 231 34.77 -26.19 -25.72
C PRO A 231 35.85 -25.58 -24.77
N GLY A 232 35.49 -25.24 -23.52
CA GLY A 232 36.43 -25.05 -22.39
C GLY A 232 35.73 -24.54 -21.12
N SER A 233 35.36 -25.42 -20.18
CA SER A 233 36.10 -25.82 -18.96
C SER A 233 35.63 -25.11 -17.67
N SER A 234 34.77 -25.83 -16.93
CA SER A 234 34.77 -26.04 -15.47
C SER A 234 35.55 -25.09 -14.55
N LEU A 235 34.88 -24.48 -13.56
CA LEU A 235 34.93 -24.85 -12.13
C LEU A 235 34.24 -23.83 -11.21
N SER A 236 33.89 -24.33 -10.04
CA SER A 236 33.04 -23.86 -8.95
C SER A 236 33.66 -22.79 -8.03
N ASN A 237 32.81 -21.86 -7.54
CA ASN A 237 32.69 -21.20 -6.22
C ASN A 237 33.94 -21.03 -5.31
N PRO A 238 34.06 -19.88 -4.61
CA PRO A 238 33.42 -19.83 -3.28
C PRO A 238 32.76 -18.48 -2.89
N ILE A 239 31.83 -18.63 -1.95
CA ILE A 239 31.22 -17.61 -1.11
C ILE A 239 32.31 -16.87 -0.35
N ASP A 240 32.28 -15.54 -0.37
CA ASP A 240 33.09 -14.71 0.53
C ASP A 240 32.17 -14.01 1.54
N LEU A 241 32.25 -14.48 2.78
CA LEU A 241 31.68 -13.91 3.99
C LEU A 241 32.85 -13.22 4.70
N THR A 242 32.89 -11.89 4.77
CA THR A 242 33.35 -11.14 5.97
C THR A 242 33.32 -9.62 5.81
N SER A 243 32.77 -8.99 6.86
CA SER A 243 32.81 -7.57 7.26
C SER A 243 32.00 -6.58 6.42
N GLY A 244 31.19 -5.68 6.96
CA GLY A 244 30.95 -5.28 8.34
C GLY A 244 30.47 -3.82 8.34
N SER A 245 29.45 -3.53 9.17
CA SER A 245 28.93 -2.20 9.57
C SER A 245 28.24 -1.35 8.47
N SER A 246 27.09 -0.70 8.68
CA SER A 246 26.50 -0.15 9.91
C SER A 246 24.96 -0.07 9.80
N LEU A 247 24.27 -0.64 10.79
CA LEU A 247 22.89 -0.30 11.14
C LEU A 247 22.91 1.01 11.95
N LEU A 248 22.28 2.06 11.41
CA LEU A 248 21.95 3.32 12.08
C LEU A 248 20.49 3.62 11.69
N GLY A 249 19.56 3.95 12.57
CA GLY A 249 19.57 4.11 14.01
C GLY A 249 18.13 4.44 14.40
N SER A 250 17.47 3.49 15.07
CA SER A 250 16.18 3.67 15.71
C SER A 250 16.40 4.35 17.06
N SER A 251 15.87 5.55 17.22
CA SER A 251 15.94 6.32 18.47
C SER A 251 14.91 5.79 19.47
N ALA A 252 15.35 4.92 20.37
CA ALA A 252 14.69 4.66 21.65
C ALA A 252 15.71 4.94 22.75
N SER A 253 15.52 6.00 23.51
CA SER A 253 16.43 6.43 24.58
C SER A 253 15.90 6.00 25.95
N ASN A 254 16.60 5.00 26.48
CA ASN A 254 16.89 4.60 27.86
C ASN A 254 15.77 4.21 28.86
N PRO A 255 15.98 3.07 29.58
CA PRO A 255 15.30 2.77 30.83
C PRO A 255 15.96 3.51 32.00
N MET A 256 15.13 3.87 32.97
CA MET A 256 15.50 4.47 34.25
C MET A 256 15.88 3.35 35.22
N GLU A 257 17.10 3.39 35.77
CA GLU A 257 17.51 2.56 36.91
C GLU A 257 16.74 3.02 38.16
N ILE A 258 16.23 2.06 38.93
CA ILE A 258 15.65 2.24 40.26
C ILE A 258 16.40 1.30 41.21
N GLU A 259 17.03 1.92 42.21
CA GLU A 259 17.61 1.43 43.48
C GLU A 259 18.63 0.27 43.47
#